data_AF-A0A4C1XUD6-F1
#
_entry.id   AF-A0A4C1XUD6-F1
#
_cell.length_a   1.000
_cell.length_b   1.000
_cell.length_c   1.000
_cell.angle_alpha   90.00
_cell.angle_beta   90.00
_cell.angle_gamma   90.00
#
_symmetry.space_group_name_H-M   'P 1'
#
loop_
_entity.id
_entity.type
_entity.pdbx_description
1 polymer ?
#
loop_
_entity_poly.entity_id
_entity_poly.type
_entity_poly.pdbx_seq_one_letter_code
_entity_poly.pdbx_strand_id
1 'polypeptide(L)'
;MADQQRGHLKEIGAGSRLIILHAGGREGFVKDSLLIFKSSSTAGDYHSSMNFSNFKKWTMEKLIPNLEPRSVIVLDNAAYHNVEVDKKPRKGSLKKTMLEWLQNHNIECNPKMLNSELYLLIQCVDIQKKLVIDEILKEHDHDVFATAAVSPKSKSNRDSLELY
;
A
#
# COMPACT_ATOMS: atom_id res chain seq x y z
N MET A 1 19.79 -33.97 -13.38
CA MET A 1 20.77 -33.16 -12.64
C MET A 1 20.00 -32.06 -11.94
N ALA A 2 19.83 -32.14 -10.63
CA ALA A 2 19.16 -31.11 -9.85
C ALA A 2 20.24 -30.20 -9.27
N ASP A 3 20.35 -28.98 -9.80
CA ASP A 3 21.28 -28.00 -9.26
C ASP A 3 20.65 -27.32 -8.04
N GLN A 4 21.37 -27.43 -6.94
CA GLN A 4 20.95 -27.10 -5.59
C GLN A 4 21.35 -25.65 -5.34
N GLN A 5 20.49 -24.69 -5.66
CA GLN A 5 20.69 -23.30 -5.24
C GLN A 5 20.39 -23.15 -3.74
N ARG A 6 21.27 -23.69 -2.90
CA ARG A 6 21.36 -23.34 -1.48
C ARG A 6 21.99 -21.95 -1.37
N GLY A 7 21.13 -20.93 -1.30
CA GLY A 7 21.58 -19.59 -0.92
C GLY A 7 22.22 -19.61 0.45
N HIS A 8 23.51 -19.26 0.53
CA HIS A 8 24.19 -18.95 1.78
C HIS A 8 23.52 -17.73 2.43
N LEU A 9 22.57 -17.96 3.34
CA LEU A 9 22.03 -16.90 4.18
C LEU A 9 23.10 -16.55 5.23
N LYS A 10 23.95 -15.58 4.90
CA LYS A 10 24.78 -14.84 5.86
C LYS A 10 23.89 -14.48 7.05
N GLU A 11 24.33 -14.83 8.27
CA GLU A 11 23.56 -14.71 9.52
C GLU A 11 22.79 -13.40 9.56
N ILE A 12 21.46 -13.52 9.72
CA ILE A 12 20.58 -12.36 9.83
C ILE A 12 20.85 -11.77 11.21
N GLY A 13 21.67 -10.71 11.25
CA GLY A 13 21.96 -9.98 12.48
C GLY A 13 20.67 -9.50 13.16
N ALA A 14 20.66 -9.46 14.49
CA ALA A 14 19.51 -9.03 15.27
C ALA A 14 18.96 -7.68 14.74
N GLY A 15 17.68 -7.67 14.34
CA GLY A 15 17.00 -6.50 13.79
C GLY A 15 16.88 -6.45 12.26
N SER A 16 17.59 -7.30 11.52
CA SER A 16 17.36 -7.45 10.08
C SER A 16 16.16 -8.36 9.82
N ARG A 17 15.24 -7.95 8.94
CA ARG A 17 14.09 -8.78 8.51
C ARG A 17 14.24 -9.06 7.02
N LEU A 18 13.87 -10.26 6.60
CA LEU A 18 13.67 -10.55 5.19
C LEU A 18 12.24 -10.15 4.84
N ILE A 19 12.09 -9.33 3.82
CA ILE A 19 10.79 -8.96 3.26
C ILE A 19 10.60 -9.77 1.98
N ILE A 20 9.48 -10.47 1.91
CA ILE A 20 9.06 -11.26 0.76
C ILE A 20 7.70 -10.72 0.34
N LEU A 21 7.58 -10.34 -0.93
CA LEU A 21 6.34 -9.91 -1.55
C LEU A 21 6.12 -10.73 -2.83
N HIS A 22 4.94 -11.33 -2.95
CA HIS A 22 4.57 -12.14 -4.10
C HIS A 22 3.06 -12.15 -4.25
N ALA A 23 2.54 -12.24 -5.48
CA ALA A 23 1.12 -12.44 -5.74
C ALA A 23 0.84 -13.92 -6.00
N GLY A 24 -0.14 -14.46 -5.29
CA GLY A 24 -0.69 -15.79 -5.52
C GLY A 24 -2.10 -15.70 -6.08
N GLY A 25 -2.45 -16.66 -6.94
CA GLY A 25 -3.78 -16.84 -7.50
C GLY A 25 -4.15 -18.32 -7.55
N ARG A 26 -5.23 -18.63 -8.28
CA ARG A 26 -5.78 -19.99 -8.40
C ARG A 26 -4.77 -21.01 -8.94
N GLU A 27 -3.98 -20.61 -9.93
CA GLU A 27 -2.98 -21.46 -10.60
C GLU A 27 -1.60 -21.41 -9.93
N GLY A 28 -1.54 -20.93 -8.69
CA GLY A 28 -0.30 -20.74 -7.95
C GLY A 28 0.21 -19.30 -8.02
N PHE A 29 1.53 -19.12 -7.92
CA PHE A 29 2.13 -17.79 -7.90
C PHE A 29 2.20 -17.16 -9.29
N VAL A 30 1.90 -15.86 -9.35
CA VAL A 30 2.06 -15.06 -10.57
C VAL A 30 3.53 -15.05 -10.94
N LYS A 31 3.86 -15.59 -12.11
CA LYS A 31 5.23 -15.73 -12.60
C LYS A 31 5.96 -14.38 -12.58
N ASP A 32 7.24 -14.40 -12.24
CA ASP A 32 8.13 -13.22 -12.25
C ASP A 32 7.70 -12.04 -11.36
N SER A 33 6.71 -12.25 -10.47
CA SER A 33 6.24 -11.26 -9.50
C SER A 33 6.90 -11.36 -8.11
N LEU A 34 7.85 -12.28 -7.90
CA LEU A 34 8.53 -12.44 -6.62
C LEU A 34 9.51 -11.27 -6.37
N LEU A 35 9.37 -10.63 -5.22
CA LEU A 35 10.32 -9.65 -4.71
C LEU A 35 10.81 -10.07 -3.32
N ILE A 36 12.12 -10.20 -3.17
CA ILE A 36 12.77 -10.51 -1.89
C ILE A 36 13.86 -9.48 -1.64
N PHE A 37 13.82 -8.83 -0.47
CA PHE A 37 14.89 -7.93 -0.04
C PHE A 37 15.06 -7.96 1.47
N LYS A 38 16.26 -7.57 1.93
CA LYS A 38 16.54 -7.43 3.36
C LYS A 38 16.22 -6.01 3.81
N SER A 39 15.41 -5.87 4.86
CA SER A 39 15.29 -4.60 5.56
C SER A 39 16.56 -4.35 6.38
N SER A 40 17.31 -3.31 6.06
CA SER A 40 18.35 -2.73 6.89
C SER A 40 17.97 -1.32 7.34
N SER A 41 18.73 -0.76 8.27
CA SER A 41 18.62 0.63 8.70
C SER A 41 19.41 1.60 7.79
N THR A 42 20.10 1.09 6.76
CA THR A 42 20.95 1.86 5.86
C THR A 42 20.27 2.06 4.51
N ALA A 43 20.07 3.34 4.15
CA ALA A 43 19.33 3.76 2.98
C ALA A 43 20.03 3.36 1.66
N GLY A 44 19.65 2.20 1.13
CA GLY A 44 19.63 1.90 -0.30
C GLY A 44 18.19 1.69 -0.71
N ASP A 45 17.89 1.95 -1.98
CA ASP A 45 16.55 2.02 -2.59
C ASP A 45 15.58 0.88 -2.28
N TYR A 46 16.07 -0.32 -1.93
CA TYR A 46 15.24 -1.44 -1.43
C TYR A 46 15.63 -1.97 -0.06
N HIS A 47 16.51 -1.27 0.63
CA HIS A 47 17.02 -1.68 1.93
C HIS A 47 16.21 -1.12 3.11
N SER A 48 15.15 -0.34 2.88
CA SER A 48 14.22 0.07 3.93
C SER A 48 13.09 -0.96 4.14
N SER A 49 12.35 -0.88 5.25
CA SER A 49 11.10 -1.65 5.45
C SER A 49 10.09 -1.44 4.31
N MET A 50 9.16 -2.38 4.11
CA MET A 50 8.07 -2.23 3.12
C MET A 50 7.34 -0.89 3.30
N ASN A 51 7.16 -0.17 2.19
CA ASN A 51 6.55 1.16 2.14
C ASN A 51 5.81 1.34 0.80
N PHE A 52 5.06 2.44 0.67
CA PHE A 52 4.27 2.72 -0.53
C PHE A 52 5.10 2.79 -1.81
N SER A 53 6.28 3.42 -1.78
CA SER A 53 7.13 3.55 -2.96
C SER A 53 7.57 2.18 -3.48
N ASN A 54 8.03 1.31 -2.57
CA ASN A 54 8.47 -0.05 -2.91
C ASN A 54 7.29 -0.88 -3.43
N PHE A 55 6.13 -0.78 -2.78
CA PHE A 55 4.93 -1.52 -3.19
C PHE A 55 4.40 -1.04 -4.55
N LYS A 56 4.33 0.28 -4.78
CA LYS A 56 3.94 0.86 -6.08
C LYS A 56 4.88 0.41 -7.19
N LYS A 57 6.20 0.47 -6.95
CA LYS A 57 7.20 0.03 -7.93
C LYS A 57 7.05 -1.45 -8.26
N TRP A 58 6.89 -2.30 -7.25
CA TRP A 58 6.60 -3.72 -7.45
C TRP A 58 5.30 -3.93 -8.24
N THR A 59 4.23 -3.20 -7.91
CA THR A 59 2.94 -3.29 -8.62
C THR A 59 3.11 -3.02 -10.10
N MET A 60 3.82 -1.94 -10.46
CA MET A 60 4.04 -1.54 -11.85
C MET A 60 5.03 -2.43 -12.62
N GLU A 61 6.12 -2.84 -11.98
CA GLU A 61 7.24 -3.51 -12.69
C GLU A 61 7.19 -5.03 -12.64
N LYS A 62 6.47 -5.60 -11.66
CA LYS A 62 6.51 -7.04 -11.36
C LYS A 62 5.13 -7.68 -11.33
N LEU A 63 4.11 -6.97 -10.83
CA LEU A 63 2.76 -7.51 -10.78
C LEU A 63 2.03 -7.33 -12.12
N ILE A 64 1.73 -6.09 -12.50
CA ILE A 64 0.91 -5.77 -13.70
C ILE A 64 1.42 -6.45 -14.97
N PRO A 65 2.72 -6.43 -15.31
CA PRO A 65 3.20 -7.04 -16.55
C PRO A 65 3.03 -8.57 -16.62
N ASN A 66 2.84 -9.21 -15.47
CA ASN A 66 2.73 -10.66 -15.35
C ASN A 66 1.34 -11.13 -14.92
N LEU A 67 0.39 -10.20 -14.72
CA LEU A 67 -0.99 -10.55 -14.39
C LEU A 67 -1.75 -10.98 -15.64
N GLU A 68 -2.65 -11.93 -15.45
CA GLU A 68 -3.65 -12.24 -16.47
C GLU A 68 -4.59 -11.04 -16.66
N PRO A 69 -5.01 -10.73 -17.90
CA PRO A 69 -5.93 -9.63 -18.17
C PRO A 69 -7.19 -9.72 -17.32
N ARG A 70 -7.72 -8.58 -16.85
CA ARG A 70 -8.99 -8.54 -16.07
C ARG A 70 -8.99 -9.35 -14.79
N SER A 71 -7.80 -9.51 -14.19
CA SER A 71 -7.66 -10.07 -12.85
C SER A 71 -8.35 -9.20 -11.78
N VAL A 72 -8.86 -9.86 -10.75
CA VAL A 72 -9.30 -9.24 -9.50
C VAL A 72 -8.21 -9.42 -8.46
N ILE A 73 -7.68 -8.33 -7.92
CA ILE A 73 -6.60 -8.32 -6.94
C ILE A 73 -7.18 -8.13 -5.55
N VAL A 74 -6.85 -9.03 -4.63
CA VAL A 74 -7.21 -8.90 -3.21
C VAL A 74 -5.98 -8.43 -2.43
N LEU A 75 -6.11 -7.29 -1.76
CA LEU A 75 -5.04 -6.72 -0.93
C LEU A 75 -5.39 -6.83 0.56
N ASP A 76 -4.38 -7.09 1.39
CA ASP A 76 -4.51 -6.95 2.84
C ASP A 76 -4.62 -5.46 3.23
N ASN A 77 -5.19 -5.19 4.39
CA ASN A 77 -5.37 -3.82 4.87
C ASN A 77 -4.08 -3.24 5.47
N ALA A 78 -3.09 -2.99 4.63
CA ALA A 78 -1.82 -2.38 5.01
C ALA A 78 -1.82 -0.87 4.73
N ALA A 79 -1.24 -0.08 5.62
CA ALA A 79 -1.22 1.38 5.49
C ALA A 79 -0.56 1.88 4.19
N TYR A 80 0.41 1.12 3.66
CA TYR A 80 1.09 1.43 2.41
C TYR A 80 0.27 1.06 1.16
N HIS A 81 -0.83 0.31 1.28
CA HIS A 81 -1.81 0.12 0.19
C HIS A 81 -2.80 1.29 0.13
N ASN A 82 -3.11 1.89 1.29
CA ASN A 82 -4.15 2.91 1.45
C ASN A 82 -3.66 4.36 1.23
N VAL A 83 -2.81 4.59 0.24
CA VAL A 83 -2.38 5.96 -0.11
C VAL A 83 -3.43 6.62 -0.99
N GLU A 84 -4.06 7.68 -0.48
CA GLU A 84 -5.07 8.45 -1.20
C GLU A 84 -4.44 9.33 -2.29
N VAL A 85 -5.05 9.36 -3.47
CA VAL A 85 -4.66 10.25 -4.59
C VAL A 85 -4.87 11.71 -4.21
N ASP A 86 -6.05 12.00 -3.65
CA ASP A 86 -6.45 13.34 -3.25
C ASP A 86 -6.80 13.36 -1.75
N LYS A 87 -5.74 13.46 -0.95
CA LYS A 87 -5.86 13.39 0.50
C LYS A 87 -6.31 14.72 1.07
N LYS A 88 -7.46 14.70 1.77
CA LYS A 88 -7.93 15.86 2.53
C LYS A 88 -6.89 16.33 3.56
N PRO A 89 -6.64 17.65 3.66
CA PRO A 89 -5.84 18.22 4.74
C PRO A 89 -6.40 17.83 6.12
N ARG A 90 -5.50 17.59 7.07
CA ARG A 90 -5.86 17.19 8.44
C ARG A 90 -6.03 18.42 9.33
N LYS A 91 -6.66 18.23 10.49
CA LYS A 91 -6.64 19.25 11.55
C LYS A 91 -5.17 19.52 11.93
N GLY A 92 -4.73 20.77 11.76
CA GLY A 92 -3.33 21.18 11.97
C GLY A 92 -2.47 21.23 10.71
N SER A 93 -3.00 20.90 9.52
CA SER A 93 -2.32 21.23 8.25
C SER A 93 -2.06 22.73 8.14
N LEU A 94 -1.00 23.10 7.42
CA LEU A 94 -0.68 24.49 7.16
C LEU A 94 -1.84 25.19 6.43
N LYS A 95 -2.08 26.46 6.78
CA LYS A 95 -3.13 27.27 6.14
C LYS A 95 -3.01 27.29 4.63
N LYS A 96 -1.77 27.42 4.13
CA LYS A 96 -1.46 27.36 2.70
C LYS A 96 -1.94 26.07 2.05
N THR A 97 -1.64 24.91 2.65
CA THR A 97 -2.09 23.60 2.16
C THR A 97 -3.61 23.49 2.14
N MET A 98 -4.31 24.02 3.15
CA MET A 98 -5.77 24.02 3.19
C MET A 98 -6.36 24.89 2.06
N LEU A 99 -5.80 26.09 1.85
CA LEU A 99 -6.23 27.00 0.77
C LEU A 99 -5.97 26.40 -0.61
N GLU A 100 -4.77 25.87 -0.86
CA GLU A 100 -4.40 25.22 -2.11
C GLU A 100 -5.34 24.05 -2.41
N TRP A 101 -5.63 23.22 -1.41
CA TRP A 101 -6.53 22.10 -1.58
C TRP A 101 -7.97 22.55 -1.92
N LEU A 102 -8.50 23.56 -1.23
CA LEU A 102 -9.82 24.13 -1.52
C LEU A 102 -9.88 24.74 -2.93
N GLN A 103 -8.83 25.45 -3.33
CA GLN A 103 -8.71 26.04 -4.67
C GLN A 103 -8.66 24.97 -5.77
N ASN A 104 -7.88 23.89 -5.57
CA ASN A 104 -7.82 22.78 -6.52
C ASN A 104 -9.17 22.07 -6.70
N HIS A 105 -10.05 22.15 -5.70
CA HIS A 105 -11.42 21.64 -5.74
C HIS A 105 -12.45 22.68 -6.19
N ASN A 106 -12.02 23.86 -6.62
CA ASN A 106 -12.88 24.99 -7.00
C ASN A 106 -13.86 25.41 -5.89
N ILE A 107 -13.45 25.33 -4.64
CA ILE A 107 -14.25 25.75 -3.48
C ILE A 107 -13.87 27.17 -3.11
N GLU A 108 -14.87 28.05 -3.10
CA GLU A 108 -14.69 29.43 -2.65
C GLU A 108 -14.26 29.45 -1.18
N CYS A 109 -13.12 30.09 -0.93
CA CYS A 109 -12.59 30.28 0.41
C CYS A 109 -11.91 31.65 0.51
N ASN A 110 -12.03 32.28 1.67
CA ASN A 110 -11.41 33.57 1.91
C ASN A 110 -10.04 33.36 2.61
N PRO A 111 -8.92 33.85 2.04
CA PRO A 111 -7.60 33.72 2.66
C PRO A 111 -7.48 34.32 4.07
N LYS A 112 -8.41 35.19 4.49
CA LYS A 112 -8.48 35.76 5.84
C LYS A 112 -9.11 34.82 6.87
N MET A 113 -9.79 33.76 6.45
CA MET A 113 -10.44 32.79 7.35
C MET A 113 -9.45 32.16 8.32
N LEU A 114 -9.93 31.80 9.50
CA LEU A 114 -9.15 31.04 10.49
C LEU A 114 -8.91 29.61 9.98
N ASN A 115 -7.83 28.98 10.45
CA ASN A 115 -7.52 27.59 10.10
C ASN A 115 -8.68 26.64 10.48
N SER A 116 -9.40 26.93 11.56
CA SER A 116 -10.58 26.17 11.97
C SER A 116 -11.71 26.27 10.97
N GLU A 117 -11.98 27.45 10.41
CA GLU A 117 -13.03 27.67 9.43
C GLU A 117 -12.70 27.00 8.10
N LEU A 118 -11.45 27.12 7.63
CA LEU A 118 -10.98 26.41 6.43
C LEU A 118 -11.07 24.90 6.61
N TYR A 119 -10.70 24.38 7.79
CA TYR A 119 -10.81 22.96 8.08
C TYR A 119 -12.26 22.48 8.08
N LEU A 120 -13.21 23.25 8.65
CA LEU A 120 -14.64 22.92 8.62
C LEU A 120 -15.18 22.86 7.18
N LEU A 121 -14.79 23.82 6.33
CA LEU A 121 -15.14 23.77 4.90
C LEU A 121 -14.65 22.47 4.25
N ILE A 122 -13.38 22.10 4.45
CA ILE A 122 -12.79 20.86 3.91
C ILE A 122 -13.55 19.61 4.39
N GLN A 123 -14.05 19.59 5.64
CA GLN A 123 -14.83 18.47 6.15
C GLN A 123 -16.18 18.32 5.47
N CYS A 124 -16.83 19.43 5.12
CA CYS A 124 -18.14 19.43 4.45
C CYS A 124 -18.08 18.98 2.98
N VAL A 125 -16.91 18.99 2.36
CA VAL A 125 -16.74 18.61 0.95
C VAL A 125 -16.87 17.11 0.82
N ASP A 126 -17.82 16.61 0.04
CA ASP A 126 -17.91 15.18 -0.25
C ASP A 126 -17.02 14.83 -1.44
N ILE A 127 -16.01 13.99 -1.20
CA ILE A 127 -15.09 13.49 -2.23
C ILE A 127 -14.97 12.00 -2.05
N GLN A 128 -15.12 11.31 -3.18
CA GLN A 128 -14.87 9.88 -3.25
C GLN A 128 -13.39 9.60 -3.04
N LYS A 129 -13.10 8.76 -2.03
CA LYS A 129 -11.72 8.35 -1.74
C LYS A 129 -11.21 7.45 -2.85
N LYS A 130 -10.15 7.89 -3.51
CA LYS A 130 -9.43 7.12 -4.52
C LYS A 130 -8.05 6.76 -3.98
N LEU A 131 -7.69 5.48 -4.07
CA LEU A 131 -6.37 5.00 -3.68
C LEU A 131 -5.47 4.91 -4.90
N VAL A 132 -4.20 5.28 -4.74
CA VAL A 132 -3.26 5.37 -5.86
C VAL A 132 -3.05 4.00 -6.51
N ILE A 133 -2.94 2.93 -5.70
CA ILE A 133 -2.77 1.57 -6.22
C ILE A 133 -4.01 1.11 -6.99
N ASP A 134 -5.20 1.39 -6.46
CA ASP A 134 -6.47 1.02 -7.08
C ASP A 134 -6.63 1.69 -8.44
N GLU A 135 -6.34 3.00 -8.54
CA GLU A 135 -6.41 3.70 -9.82
C GLU A 135 -5.36 3.16 -10.82
N ILE A 136 -4.14 2.85 -10.37
CA ILE A 136 -3.10 2.24 -11.23
C ILE A 136 -3.55 0.88 -11.77
N LEU A 137 -4.10 0.00 -10.92
CA LEU A 137 -4.56 -1.32 -11.34
C LEU A 137 -5.77 -1.19 -12.29
N LYS A 138 -6.69 -0.27 -11.99
CA LYS A 138 -7.86 0.01 -12.82
C LYS A 138 -7.50 0.57 -14.19
N GLU A 139 -6.50 1.45 -14.27
CA GLU A 139 -5.95 1.94 -15.55
C GLU A 139 -5.40 0.82 -16.42
N HIS A 140 -5.02 -0.32 -15.82
CA HIS A 140 -4.52 -1.51 -16.51
C HIS A 140 -5.59 -2.63 -16.64
N ASP A 141 -6.88 -2.26 -16.61
CA ASP A 141 -8.02 -3.18 -16.74
C ASP A 141 -8.05 -4.27 -15.65
N HIS A 142 -7.73 -3.90 -14.40
CA HIS A 142 -7.81 -4.79 -13.24
C HIS A 142 -8.65 -4.19 -12.11
N ASP A 143 -9.41 -5.05 -11.42
CA ASP A 143 -10.23 -4.66 -10.26
C ASP A 143 -9.52 -4.94 -8.94
N VAL A 144 -9.81 -4.14 -7.92
CA VAL A 144 -9.18 -4.25 -6.58
C VAL A 144 -10.24 -4.45 -5.51
N PHE A 145 -9.97 -5.37 -4.59
CA PHE A 145 -10.76 -5.59 -3.39
C PHE A 145 -9.86 -5.58 -2.15
N ALA A 146 -10.11 -4.66 -1.22
CA ALA A 146 -9.39 -4.63 0.05
C ALA A 146 -10.10 -5.49 1.09
N THR A 147 -9.34 -6.31 1.82
CA THR A 147 -9.89 -7.05 2.97
C THR A 147 -10.27 -6.10 4.11
N ALA A 148 -11.34 -6.45 4.84
CA ALA A 148 -11.78 -5.66 5.99
C ALA A 148 -10.68 -5.60 7.07
N ALA A 149 -10.64 -4.50 7.82
CA ALA A 149 -9.70 -4.35 8.93
C ALA A 149 -9.86 -5.51 9.93
N VAL A 150 -8.79 -6.29 10.13
CA VAL A 150 -8.74 -7.27 11.22
C VAL A 150 -8.75 -6.49 12.52
N SER A 151 -9.87 -6.54 13.25
CA SER A 151 -9.98 -5.91 14.57
C SER A 151 -8.93 -6.53 15.51
N PRO A 152 -8.20 -5.77 16.36
CA PRO A 152 -7.08 -6.28 17.15
C PRO A 152 -7.43 -7.34 18.22
N LYS A 153 -8.65 -7.86 18.26
CA LYS A 153 -9.12 -8.85 19.25
C LYS A 153 -9.34 -10.23 18.62
N SER A 154 -8.25 -10.90 18.30
CA SER A 154 -8.19 -12.37 18.40
C SER A 154 -6.74 -12.85 18.54
N LYS A 155 -6.02 -12.35 19.56
CA LYS A 155 -5.04 -13.20 20.22
C LYS A 155 -5.80 -14.07 21.21
N SER A 156 -6.38 -15.16 20.71
CA SER A 156 -6.76 -16.31 21.52
C SER A 156 -5.97 -17.50 21.02
N ASN A 157 -5.21 -18.03 21.96
CA ASN A 157 -4.24 -19.09 21.86
C ASN A 157 -4.91 -20.42 21.47
N ARG A 158 -4.07 -21.34 20.94
CA ARG A 158 -4.11 -22.80 21.05
C ARG A 158 -4.63 -23.67 19.89
N ASP A 159 -3.66 -24.49 19.47
CA ASP A 159 -3.69 -25.93 19.27
C ASP A 159 -4.07 -26.46 17.87
N SER A 160 -3.03 -27.06 17.28
CA SER A 160 -3.00 -28.26 16.43
C SER A 160 -4.35 -28.87 16.05
N LEU A 161 -4.52 -29.13 14.75
CA LEU A 161 -5.24 -30.27 14.13
C LEU A 161 -4.98 -30.13 12.62
N GLU A 162 -3.98 -30.84 12.08
CA GLU A 162 -4.15 -32.10 11.32
C GLU A 162 -5.20 -32.05 10.20
N LEU A 163 -4.70 -32.23 8.97
CA LEU A 163 -5.24 -33.00 7.83
C LEU A 163 -6.76 -33.05 7.65
N TYR A 164 -7.24 -32.51 6.53
CA TYR A 164 -7.64 -33.27 5.33
C TYR A 164 -7.47 -32.40 4.08
#